data_AF-A0A946FAL1-F1
#
_entry.id   AF-A0A946FAL1-F1
#
_cell.length_a   1.000
_cell.length_b   1.000
_cell.length_c   1.000
_cell.angle_alpha   90.00
_cell.angle_beta   90.00
_cell.angle_gamma   90.00
#
_symmetry.space_group_name_H-M   'P 1'
#
loop_
_entity.id
_entity.type
_entity.pdbx_description
1 polymer ?
#
loop_
_entity_poly.entity_id
_entity_poly.type
_entity_poly.pdbx_seq_one_letter_code
_entity_poly.pdbx_strand_id
1 'polypeptide(L)' 'IGASVACDGQILVTEDMTGMFDTFQPKFVKRYAELGKTMEEAVIAYADDVRARRFPGPEHTFKQRKKPAAKKPS' A
#
# COMPACT_ATOMS: atom_id res chain seq x y z
N ILE A 1 -25.15 1.62 11.32
CA ILE A 1 -24.78 0.79 10.16
C ILE A 1 -26.08 0.33 9.53
N GLY A 2 -26.38 0.71 8.28
CA GLY A 2 -27.60 0.25 7.59
C GLY A 2 -28.92 0.62 8.28
N ALA A 3 -28.96 1.69 9.07
CA ALA A 3 -30.08 2.03 9.94
C ALA A 3 -31.08 3.04 9.31
N SER A 4 -31.16 3.08 7.97
CA SER A 4 -31.91 4.08 7.18
C SER A 4 -31.27 5.48 7.13
N VAL A 5 -31.73 6.30 6.18
CA VAL A 5 -31.32 7.70 5.97
C VAL A 5 -31.81 8.65 7.07
N ALA A 6 -32.70 8.18 7.96
CA ALA A 6 -33.29 8.97 9.03
C ALA A 6 -32.41 9.10 10.28
N CYS A 7 -31.20 8.50 10.28
CA CYS A 7 -30.24 8.67 11.37
C CYS A 7 -29.35 9.89 11.13
N ASP A 8 -28.97 10.57 12.21
CA ASP A 8 -28.07 11.75 12.19
C ASP A 8 -26.63 11.43 11.73
N GLY A 9 -26.29 10.14 11.65
CA GLY A 9 -24.97 9.68 11.25
C GLY A 9 -25.01 8.29 10.63
N GLN A 10 -24.01 8.00 9.80
CA GLN A 10 -23.79 6.70 9.21
C GLN A 10 -22.36 6.26 9.45
N ILE A 11 -22.16 4.95 9.51
CA ILE A 11 -20.84 4.33 9.65
C ILE A 11 -20.76 3.15 8.71
N LEU A 12 -19.64 3.05 8.01
CA LEU A 12 -19.22 1.97 7.13
C LEU A 12 -17.80 1.57 7.51
N VAL A 13 -17.44 0.32 7.25
CA VAL A 13 -16.06 -0.15 7.31
C VAL A 13 -15.30 0.45 6.13
N THR A 14 -14.11 0.99 6.37
CA THR A 14 -13.33 1.71 5.35
C THR A 14 -12.99 0.81 4.16
N GLU A 15 -12.61 -0.44 4.43
CA GLU A 15 -12.24 -1.45 3.44
C GLU A 15 -13.42 -1.78 2.52
N ASP A 16 -14.63 -1.93 3.08
CA ASP A 16 -15.85 -2.19 2.31
C ASP A 16 -16.22 -1.00 1.43
N MET A 17 -16.15 0.22 1.99
CA MET A 17 -16.45 1.46 1.30
C MET A 17 -15.46 1.76 0.17
N THR A 18 -14.20 1.37 0.33
CA THR A 18 -13.11 1.63 -0.64
C THR A 18 -12.88 0.47 -1.61
N GLY A 19 -13.64 -0.62 -1.50
CA GLY A 19 -13.51 -1.77 -2.39
C GLY A 19 -12.15 -2.46 -2.26
N MET A 20 -11.62 -2.58 -1.04
CA MET A 20 -10.33 -3.22 -0.79
C MET A 20 -10.36 -4.74 -1.03
N PHE A 21 -11.51 -5.37 -0.79
CA PHE A 21 -11.73 -6.80 -1.04
C PHE A 21 -12.84 -6.98 -2.07
N ASP A 22 -12.64 -7.90 -3.02
CA ASP A 22 -13.59 -8.11 -4.13
C ASP A 22 -14.70 -9.11 -3.80
N THR A 23 -14.50 -9.93 -2.76
CA THR A 23 -15.14 -11.26 -2.65
C THR A 23 -16.50 -11.18 -1.98
N PHE A 24 -16.77 -10.10 -1.26
CA PHE A 24 -18.05 -9.86 -0.62
C PHE A 24 -18.33 -8.36 -0.52
N GLN A 25 -19.52 -7.94 -0.97
CA GLN A 25 -20.03 -6.59 -0.75
C GLN A 25 -21.35 -6.69 0.03
N PRO A 26 -21.40 -6.26 1.30
CA PRO A 26 -22.65 -6.21 2.04
C PRO A 26 -23.66 -5.29 1.34
N LYS A 27 -24.95 -5.67 1.32
CA LYS A 27 -26.01 -4.93 0.59
C LYS A 27 -26.18 -3.46 1.02
N PHE A 28 -25.78 -3.11 2.24
CA PHE A 28 -25.86 -1.76 2.78
C PHE A 28 -24.62 -0.89 2.47
N VAL A 29 -23.62 -1.45 1.77
CA VAL A 29 -22.38 -0.75 1.42
C VAL A 29 -22.50 -0.19 0.00
N LYS A 30 -22.25 1.12 -0.12
CA LYS A 30 -21.92 1.76 -1.39
C LYS A 30 -20.40 1.83 -1.50
N ARG A 31 -19.83 1.26 -2.57
CA ARG A 31 -18.42 1.43 -2.91
C ARG A 31 -18.20 2.81 -3.53
N TYR A 32 -17.14 3.47 -3.09
CA TYR A 32 -16.68 4.76 -3.61
C TYR A 32 -15.38 4.63 -4.40
N ALA A 33 -14.71 3.48 -4.31
CA ALA A 33 -13.50 3.13 -5.05
C ALA A 33 -13.40 1.61 -5.21
N GLU A 34 -12.43 1.17 -6.03
CA GLU A 34 -12.06 -0.24 -6.24
C GLU A 34 -10.55 -0.41 -5.93
N LEU A 35 -10.15 -0.05 -4.70
CA LEU A 35 -8.73 0.02 -4.32
C LEU A 35 -8.05 -1.36 -4.30
N GLY A 36 -8.79 -2.46 -4.16
CA GLY A 36 -8.24 -3.81 -4.21
C GLY A 36 -7.49 -4.08 -5.51
N LYS A 37 -8.04 -3.64 -6.66
CA LYS A 37 -7.39 -3.79 -7.98
C LYS A 37 -6.12 -2.97 -8.08
N THR A 38 -6.17 -1.71 -7.67
CA THR A 38 -4.99 -0.84 -7.67
C THR A 38 -3.90 -1.39 -6.76
N MET A 39 -4.25 -1.97 -5.61
CA MET A 39 -3.30 -2.62 -4.71
C MET A 39 -2.69 -3.86 -5.36
N GLU A 40 -3.48 -4.70 -6.02
CA GLU A 40 -3.01 -5.89 -6.74
C GLU A 40 -2.00 -5.50 -7.83
N GLU A 41 -2.34 -4.53 -8.68
CA GLU A 41 -1.45 -4.01 -9.72
C GLU A 41 -0.13 -3.47 -9.14
N ALA A 42 -0.21 -2.70 -8.05
CA ALA A 42 0.97 -2.16 -7.38
C ALA A 42 1.89 -3.26 -6.82
N VAL A 43 1.30 -4.31 -6.22
CA VAL A 43 2.06 -5.43 -5.67
C VAL A 43 2.73 -6.25 -6.78
N ILE A 44 2.03 -6.48 -7.91
CA ILE A 44 2.60 -7.15 -9.09
C ILE A 44 3.77 -6.33 -9.64
N ALA A 45 3.58 -5.03 -9.87
CA ALA A 45 4.62 -4.15 -10.38
C ALA A 45 5.86 -4.13 -9.48
N TYR A 46 5.66 -4.02 -8.16
CA TYR A 46 6.74 -4.11 -7.17
C TYR A 46 7.47 -5.45 -7.24
N ALA A 47 6.72 -6.56 -7.28
CA ALA A 47 7.31 -7.90 -7.35
C ALA A 47 8.14 -8.09 -8.63
N ASP A 48 7.68 -7.55 -9.76
CA ASP A 48 8.40 -7.59 -11.02
C ASP A 48 9.67 -6.73 -10.99
N ASP A 49 9.63 -5.55 -10.37
CA ASP A 49 10.81 -4.72 -10.16
C ASP A 49 11.86 -5.41 -9.29
N VAL A 50 11.44 -6.12 -8.24
CA VAL A 50 12.34 -6.91 -7.38
C VAL A 50 12.95 -8.08 -8.16
N ARG A 51 12.13 -8.85 -8.89
CA ARG A 51 12.61 -10.00 -9.70
C ARG A 51 13.59 -9.56 -10.78
N ALA A 52 13.33 -8.42 -11.41
CA ALA A 52 14.19 -7.84 -12.43
C ALA A 52 15.38 -7.05 -11.86
N ARG A 53 15.51 -6.95 -10.53
CA ARG A 53 16.52 -6.15 -9.84
C ARG A 53 16.52 -4.66 -10.26
N ARG A 54 15.36 -4.13 -10.64
CA ARG A 54 15.13 -2.69 -10.84
C ARG A 54 14.90 -1.98 -9.51
N PHE A 55 14.26 -2.66 -8.56
CA PHE A 55 14.14 -2.21 -7.19
C PHE A 55 14.99 -3.05 -6.23
N PRO A 56 15.67 -2.43 -5.24
CA PRO A 56 15.81 -0.98 -5.05
C PRO A 56 16.78 -0.36 -6.07
N GLY A 57 16.42 0.81 -6.60
CA GLY A 57 17.34 1.67 -7.36
C GLY A 57 18.32 2.42 -6.43
N PRO A 58 19.38 3.05 -6.95
CA PRO A 58 20.35 3.80 -6.15
C PRO A 58 19.72 4.86 -5.22
N GLU A 59 18.66 5.52 -5.68
CA GLU A 59 17.86 6.50 -4.94
C GLU A 59 17.08 5.91 -3.76
N HIS A 60 16.86 4.59 -3.77
CA HIS A 60 16.19 3.83 -2.72
C HIS A 60 17.18 3.09 -1.81
N THR A 61 18.48 3.42 -1.88
CA THR A 61 19.53 2.80 -1.05
C THR A 61 20.36 3.85 -0.30
N PHE A 62 20.79 3.52 0.92
CA PHE A 62 21.77 4.33 1.64
C PHE A 62 23.18 4.05 1.12
N LYS A 63 23.94 5.10 0.83
CA LYS A 63 25.37 4.99 0.54
C LYS A 63 26.10 4.60 1.83
N GLN A 64 26.76 3.44 1.84
CA GLN A 64 27.66 3.04 2.92
C GLN A 64 28.72 4.14 3.10
N ARG A 65 28.70 4.83 4.26
CA ARG A 65 29.75 5.81 4.59
C ARG A 65 31.06 5.03 4.74
N LYS A 66 32.02 5.24 3.84
CA LYS A 66 33.37 4.67 3.97
C LYS A 66 33.93 5.06 5.34
N LYS A 67 34.25 4.06 6.17
CA LYS A 67 34.99 4.25 7.42
C LYS A 67 36.36 4.85 7.05
N PRO A 68 36.79 5.98 7.63
CA PRO A 68 38.12 6.51 7.37
C PRO A 68 39.17 5.45 7.73
N ALA A 69 40.11 5.20 6.83
CA ALA A 69 41.24 4.32 7.12
C ALA A 69 41.98 4.85 8.35
N ALA A 70 42.16 4.01 9.37
CA ALA A 70 42.93 4.38 10.54
C ALA A 70 44.37 4.73 10.09
N LYS A 71 44.81 5.96 10.41
CA LYS A 71 46.20 6.37 10.16
C LYS A 71 47.11 5.46 10.97
N LYS A 72 48.03 4.77 10.28
CA LYS A 72 49.11 4.01 10.91
C LYS A 72 50.01 5.00 11.67
N PRO A 73 50.32 4.79 12.95
CA PRO A 73 51.30 5.61 13.64
C PRO A 73 52.70 5.37 13.03
N SER A 74 53.44 6.46 12.89
CA SER A 74 54.83 6.54 12.42
C SER A 74 55.82 5.92 13.39
#